data_AF-A0A7T9DKK3-F1
#
_entry.id   AF-A0A7T9DKK3-F1
#
_cell.length_a   1.000
_cell.length_b   1.000
_cell.length_c   1.000
_cell.angle_alpha   90.00
_cell.angle_beta   90.00
_cell.angle_gamma   90.00
#
_symmetry.space_group_name_H-M   'P 1'
#
loop_
_entity.id
_entity.type
_entity.pdbx_description
1 polymer ?
#
loop_
_entity_poly.entity_id
_entity_poly.type
_entity_poly.pdbx_seq_one_letter_code
_entity_poly.pdbx_strand_id
1 'polypeptide(L)'
;MNDNVVNAKGFFVALGALAYSRTPAQAFGFYLAYLMLILELSLIVGAIVGVASGAITPNAFYDFGSWLSNGVLGIMIQAGWVLSILMCLGIGGLILRYKGVYQNFSLIMLVILGGVLAVFFGAFLGLVPIAYITMKESHV
;
A
#
# COMPACT_ATOMS: atom_id res chain seq x y z
N MET A 1 -8.83 22.59 21.47
CA MET A 1 -7.49 23.18 21.26
C MET A 1 -7.21 23.21 19.77
N ASN A 2 -6.52 24.25 19.32
CA ASN A 2 -6.49 24.77 17.96
C ASN A 2 -5.34 24.16 17.17
N ASP A 3 -5.64 23.21 16.27
CA ASP A 3 -4.61 22.45 15.55
C ASP A 3 -4.71 22.68 14.03
N ASN A 4 -4.91 23.95 13.62
CA ASN A 4 -4.96 24.39 12.22
C ASN A 4 -3.58 24.64 11.58
N VAL A 5 -2.53 23.92 11.98
CA VAL A 5 -1.27 23.94 11.22
C VAL A 5 -0.65 22.54 11.24
N VAL A 6 -1.15 21.65 10.38
CA VAL A 6 -0.39 20.47 9.99
C VAL A 6 0.79 20.95 9.16
N ASN A 7 1.88 21.28 9.84
CA ASN A 7 3.17 21.52 9.21
C ASN A 7 3.55 20.24 8.45
N ALA A 8 4.10 20.33 7.23
CA ALA A 8 4.37 19.16 6.38
C ALA A 8 5.18 18.06 7.11
N LYS A 9 6.05 18.46 8.05
CA LYS A 9 6.78 17.55 8.94
C LYS A 9 5.87 16.73 9.86
N GLY A 10 4.80 17.31 10.40
CA GLY A 10 3.80 16.62 11.23
C GLY A 10 2.94 15.65 10.42
N PHE A 11 2.66 15.94 9.15
CA PHE A 11 1.92 15.05 8.25
C PHE A 11 2.67 13.73 7.98
N PHE A 12 3.99 13.79 7.71
CA PHE A 12 4.80 12.58 7.52
C PHE A 12 4.95 11.75 8.80
N VAL A 13 5.02 12.41 9.97
CA VAL A 13 5.00 11.71 11.27
C VAL A 13 3.62 11.08 11.54
N ALA A 14 2.53 11.73 11.14
CA ALA A 14 1.16 11.20 11.25
C ALA A 14 0.84 10.09 10.24
N LEU A 15 1.56 9.99 9.12
CA LEU A 15 1.48 8.86 8.17
C LEU A 15 1.94 7.56 8.84
N GLY A 16 3.03 7.61 9.63
CA GLY A 16 3.53 6.48 10.42
C GLY A 16 2.74 6.22 11.72
N ALA A 17 2.01 7.21 12.23
CA ALA A 17 1.15 7.07 13.40
C ALA A 17 -0.18 6.40 13.03
N LEU A 18 -0.17 5.07 12.88
CA LEU A 18 -1.34 4.27 12.47
C LEU A 18 -2.54 4.34 13.44
N ALA A 19 -2.33 4.84 14.65
CA ALA A 19 -3.36 5.02 15.69
C ALA A 19 -4.19 6.32 15.56
N TYR A 20 -3.76 7.28 14.74
CA TYR A 20 -4.43 8.59 14.63
C TYR A 20 -5.73 8.48 13.81
N SER A 21 -6.83 9.08 14.29
CA SER A 21 -8.09 9.22 13.56
C SER A 21 -7.94 10.32 12.50
N ARG A 22 -8.07 9.96 11.22
CA ARG A 22 -7.81 10.88 10.10
C ARG A 22 -9.09 11.50 9.55
N THR A 23 -9.02 12.76 9.15
CA THR A 23 -10.08 13.41 8.36
C THR A 23 -10.10 12.86 6.91
N PRO A 24 -11.19 13.04 6.14
CA PRO A 24 -11.28 12.51 4.78
C PRO A 24 -10.13 12.94 3.85
N ALA A 25 -9.68 14.19 3.97
CA ALA A 25 -8.54 14.70 3.20
C ALA A 25 -7.21 14.04 3.60
N GLN A 26 -7.00 13.75 4.89
CA GLN A 26 -5.81 13.04 5.37
C GLN A 26 -5.84 11.54 5.05
N ALA A 27 -7.02 10.92 5.04
CA ALA A 27 -7.20 9.53 4.62
C ALA A 27 -6.90 9.36 3.12
N PHE A 28 -7.29 10.33 2.30
CA PHE A 28 -6.89 10.36 0.89
C PHE A 28 -5.38 10.54 0.73
N GLY A 29 -4.75 11.41 1.52
CA GLY A 29 -3.29 11.55 1.55
C GLY A 29 -2.57 10.26 1.97
N PHE A 30 -3.10 9.54 2.96
CA PHE A 30 -2.60 8.23 3.38
C PHE A 30 -2.75 7.19 2.26
N TYR A 31 -3.93 7.13 1.64
CA TYR A 31 -4.19 6.28 0.48
C TYR A 31 -3.17 6.52 -0.62
N LEU A 32 -2.97 7.78 -1.02
CA LEU A 32 -2.08 8.14 -2.12
C LEU A 32 -0.62 7.83 -1.78
N ALA A 33 -0.17 8.14 -0.56
CA ALA A 33 1.19 7.86 -0.11
C ALA A 33 1.49 6.34 -0.10
N TYR A 34 0.58 5.54 0.45
CA TYR A 34 0.76 4.09 0.48
C TYR A 34 0.58 3.44 -0.89
N LEU A 35 -0.25 3.99 -1.75
CA LEU A 35 -0.37 3.56 -3.14
C LEU A 35 0.95 3.79 -3.89
N MET A 36 1.54 4.98 -3.79
CA MET A 36 2.84 5.28 -4.39
C MET A 36 3.93 4.36 -3.85
N LEU A 37 3.94 4.12 -2.53
CA LEU A 37 4.90 3.21 -1.90
C LEU A 37 4.76 1.76 -2.40
N ILE A 38 3.54 1.26 -2.58
CA ILE A 38 3.33 -0.09 -3.13
C ILE A 38 3.75 -0.16 -4.60
N LEU A 39 3.49 0.89 -5.39
CA LEU A 39 3.94 0.95 -6.79
C LEU A 39 5.46 0.94 -6.91
N GLU A 40 6.16 1.75 -6.12
CA GLU A 40 7.63 1.79 -6.11
C GLU A 40 8.23 0.46 -5.65
N LEU A 41 7.70 -0.14 -4.58
CA LEU A 41 8.19 -1.43 -4.10
C LEU A 41 7.90 -2.56 -5.10
N SER A 42 6.76 -2.52 -5.80
CA SER A 42 6.46 -3.49 -6.86
C SER A 42 7.44 -3.38 -8.02
N LEU A 43 7.87 -2.16 -8.37
CA LEU A 43 8.87 -1.93 -9.40
C LEU A 43 10.25 -2.46 -8.99
N ILE A 44 10.68 -2.18 -7.76
CA ILE A 44 11.96 -2.66 -7.22
C ILE A 44 11.97 -4.18 -7.13
N VAL A 45 10.92 -4.79 -6.56
CA VAL A 45 10.81 -6.25 -6.44
C VAL A 45 10.74 -6.90 -7.82
N GLY A 46 9.95 -6.35 -8.75
CA GLY A 46 9.87 -6.85 -10.12
C GLY A 46 11.22 -6.79 -10.85
N ALA A 47 12.00 -5.73 -10.65
CA ALA A 47 13.35 -5.60 -11.20
C ALA A 47 14.30 -6.67 -10.63
N ILE A 48 14.30 -6.86 -9.31
CA ILE A 48 15.15 -7.87 -8.64
C ILE A 48 14.79 -9.28 -9.12
N VAL A 49 13.50 -9.61 -9.16
CA VAL A 49 13.02 -10.93 -9.63
C VAL A 49 13.34 -11.13 -11.10
N GLY A 50 13.19 -10.11 -11.94
CA GLY A 50 13.53 -10.18 -13.36
C GLY A 50 15.02 -10.41 -13.61
N VAL A 51 15.90 -9.79 -12.82
CA VAL A 51 17.36 -10.05 -12.87
C VAL A 51 17.67 -11.46 -12.34
N ALA A 52 17.10 -11.85 -11.20
CA ALA A 52 17.35 -13.14 -10.56
C ALA A 52 16.85 -14.33 -11.40
N SER A 53 15.76 -14.14 -12.17
CA SER A 53 15.22 -15.15 -13.09
C SER A 53 15.97 -15.21 -14.43
N GLY A 54 16.95 -14.33 -14.66
CA GLY A 54 17.68 -14.24 -15.92
C GLY A 54 16.88 -13.60 -17.07
N ALA A 55 15.65 -13.14 -16.82
CA ALA A 55 14.81 -12.45 -17.80
C ALA A 55 15.31 -11.04 -18.13
N ILE A 56 16.07 -10.43 -17.21
CA ILE A 56 16.72 -9.13 -17.39
C ILE A 56 18.23 -9.35 -17.33
N THR A 57 18.93 -9.05 -18.42
CA THR A 57 20.39 -8.94 -18.37
C THR A 57 20.77 -7.60 -17.72
N PRO A 58 21.78 -7.54 -16.83
CA PRO A 58 22.21 -6.30 -16.17
C PRO A 58 22.55 -5.17 -17.16
N ASN A 59 22.97 -5.56 -18.36
CA ASN A 59 23.36 -4.72 -19.48
C ASN A 59 22.17 -3.95 -20.09
N ALA A 60 20.93 -4.38 -19.80
CA ALA A 60 19.70 -3.78 -20.32
C ALA A 60 19.25 -2.51 -19.57
N PHE A 61 19.96 -2.10 -18.51
CA PHE A 61 19.63 -0.89 -17.74
C PHE A 61 19.76 0.43 -18.54
N TYR A 62 20.48 0.42 -19.66
CA TYR A 62 20.68 1.62 -20.49
C TYR A 62 19.49 1.95 -21.41
N ASP A 63 18.57 1.02 -21.62
CA ASP A 63 17.37 1.23 -22.44
C ASP A 63 16.11 0.88 -21.65
N PHE A 64 15.55 1.91 -20.99
CA PHE A 64 14.33 1.79 -20.19
C PHE A 64 13.13 1.29 -21.02
N GLY A 65 13.06 1.61 -22.32
CA GLY A 65 11.97 1.17 -23.19
C GLY A 65 12.04 -0.32 -23.48
N SER A 66 13.23 -0.82 -23.78
CA SER A 66 13.49 -2.26 -23.97
C SER A 66 13.33 -3.03 -22.65
N TRP A 67 13.74 -2.44 -21.52
CA TRP A 67 13.51 -2.99 -20.19
C TRP A 67 12.03 -3.16 -19.87
N LEU A 68 11.17 -2.21 -20.25
CA LEU A 68 9.71 -2.37 -20.11
C LEU A 68 9.17 -3.48 -21.04
N SER A 69 9.66 -3.53 -22.29
CA SER A 69 9.08 -4.38 -23.34
C SER A 69 9.48 -5.87 -23.28
N ASN A 70 10.66 -6.22 -22.77
CA ASN A 70 11.24 -7.58 -22.89
C ASN A 70 10.69 -8.60 -21.87
N GLY A 71 9.38 -8.66 -21.67
CA GLY A 71 8.74 -9.64 -20.77
C GLY A 71 8.89 -9.33 -19.27
N VAL A 72 9.67 -8.30 -18.93
CA VAL A 72 9.78 -7.76 -17.56
C VAL A 72 8.43 -7.30 -17.05
N LEU A 73 7.62 -6.68 -17.90
CA LEU A 73 6.25 -6.27 -17.58
C LEU A 73 5.39 -7.45 -17.06
N GLY A 74 5.55 -8.66 -17.60
CA GLY A 74 4.83 -9.85 -17.14
C GLY A 74 5.27 -10.31 -15.75
N ILE A 75 6.58 -10.33 -15.50
CA ILE A 75 7.18 -10.71 -14.21
C ILE A 75 6.86 -9.64 -13.15
N MET A 76 6.92 -8.36 -13.53
CA MET A 76 6.56 -7.22 -12.68
C MET A 76 5.08 -7.24 -12.32
N ILE A 77 4.19 -7.54 -13.26
CA ILE A 77 2.75 -7.65 -12.97
C ILE A 77 2.50 -8.81 -12.01
N GLN A 78 3.07 -9.99 -12.25
CA GLN A 78 2.88 -11.15 -11.36
C GLN A 78 3.45 -10.91 -9.96
N ALA A 79 4.69 -10.45 -9.87
CA ALA A 79 5.33 -10.16 -8.59
C ALA A 79 4.63 -9.01 -7.85
N GLY A 80 4.24 -7.96 -8.58
CA GLY A 80 3.51 -6.81 -8.04
C GLY A 80 2.10 -7.14 -7.56
N TRP A 81 1.43 -8.12 -8.18
CA TRP A 81 0.11 -8.56 -7.76
C TRP A 81 0.17 -9.26 -6.40
N VAL A 82 1.11 -10.20 -6.23
CA VAL A 82 1.35 -10.89 -4.97
C VAL A 82 1.78 -9.90 -3.88
N LEU A 83 2.69 -8.98 -4.21
CA LEU A 83 3.15 -7.95 -3.28
C LEU A 83 2.02 -7.01 -2.85
N SER A 84 1.16 -6.61 -3.77
CA SER A 84 -0.01 -5.74 -3.47
C SER A 84 -0.96 -6.41 -2.48
N ILE A 85 -1.24 -7.69 -2.64
CA ILE A 85 -2.12 -8.45 -1.73
C ILE A 85 -1.49 -8.50 -0.34
N LEU A 86 -0.20 -8.87 -0.25
CA LEU A 86 0.53 -8.95 1.02
C LEU A 86 0.62 -7.60 1.72
N MET A 87 0.89 -6.53 0.97
CA MET A 87 0.96 -5.18 1.54
C MET A 87 -0.41 -4.68 2.01
N CYS A 88 -1.47 -4.89 1.24
CA CYS A 88 -2.82 -4.52 1.67
C CYS A 88 -3.22 -5.27 2.96
N LEU A 89 -3.03 -6.59 3.01
CA LEU A 89 -3.29 -7.36 4.24
C LEU A 89 -2.40 -6.92 5.40
N GLY A 90 -1.10 -6.73 5.14
CA GLY A 90 -0.10 -6.36 6.13
C GLY A 90 -0.40 -5.01 6.76
N ILE A 91 -0.64 -3.97 5.95
CA ILE A 91 -0.97 -2.62 6.40
C ILE A 91 -2.33 -2.62 7.12
N GLY A 92 -3.35 -3.28 6.57
CA GLY A 92 -4.66 -3.39 7.21
C GLY A 92 -4.59 -4.08 8.58
N GLY A 93 -3.83 -5.17 8.69
CA GLY A 93 -3.56 -5.87 9.94
C GLY A 93 -2.75 -5.05 10.94
N LEU A 94 -1.75 -4.28 10.45
CA LEU A 94 -0.96 -3.38 11.29
C LEU A 94 -1.84 -2.29 11.90
N ILE A 95 -2.72 -1.67 11.10
CA ILE A 95 -3.67 -0.65 11.56
C ILE A 95 -4.59 -1.21 12.64
N LEU A 96 -5.15 -2.42 12.43
CA LEU A 96 -5.98 -3.10 13.42
C LEU A 96 -5.24 -3.33 14.74
N ARG A 97 -3.98 -3.77 14.66
CA ARG A 97 -3.14 -4.02 15.84
C ARG A 97 -2.80 -2.75 16.61
N TYR A 98 -2.46 -1.67 15.89
CA TYR A 98 -2.12 -0.38 16.52
C TYR A 98 -3.33 0.36 17.07
N LYS A 99 -4.51 0.25 16.45
CA LYS A 99 -5.75 0.86 16.97
C LYS A 99 -6.44 0.04 18.06
N GLY A 100 -5.99 -1.18 18.37
CA GLY A 100 -6.61 -1.99 19.43
C GLY A 100 -8.00 -2.56 19.10
N VAL A 101 -8.50 -2.39 17.86
CA VAL A 101 -9.90 -2.65 17.49
C VAL A 101 -10.13 -4.07 16.94
N TYR A 102 -9.30 -5.03 17.33
CA TYR A 102 -9.41 -6.44 16.92
C TYR A 102 -10.72 -7.11 17.41
N GLN A 103 -11.42 -6.52 18.38
CA GLN A 103 -12.70 -7.05 18.87
C GLN A 103 -13.88 -6.78 17.93
N ASN A 104 -13.75 -5.86 16.96
CA ASN A 104 -14.82 -5.59 15.99
C ASN A 104 -14.64 -6.48 14.76
N PHE A 105 -15.38 -7.60 14.73
CA PHE A 105 -15.40 -8.55 13.60
C PHE A 105 -15.63 -7.87 12.25
N SER A 106 -16.45 -6.82 12.22
CA SER A 106 -16.73 -6.00 11.02
C SER A 106 -15.47 -5.33 10.44
N LEU A 107 -14.51 -4.90 11.28
CA LEU A 107 -13.27 -4.27 10.80
C LEU A 107 -12.28 -5.30 10.25
N ILE A 108 -12.24 -6.49 10.84
CA ILE A 108 -11.46 -7.61 10.31
C ILE A 108 -12.00 -8.03 8.94
N MET A 109 -13.33 -8.13 8.80
CA MET A 109 -13.96 -8.38 7.50
C MET A 109 -13.60 -7.33 6.47
N LEU A 110 -13.51 -6.05 6.84
CA LEU A 110 -13.10 -4.98 5.92
C LEU A 110 -11.65 -5.13 5.42
N VAL A 111 -10.72 -5.58 6.29
CA VAL A 111 -9.33 -5.84 5.88
C VAL A 111 -9.24 -7.05 4.96
N ILE A 112 -9.97 -8.12 5.27
CA ILE A 112 -10.07 -9.29 4.39
C ILE A 112 -10.69 -8.90 3.05
N LEU A 113 -11.75 -8.07 3.07
CA LEU A 113 -12.37 -7.53 1.87
C LEU A 113 -11.39 -6.69 1.05
N GLY A 114 -10.54 -5.88 1.71
CA GLY A 114 -9.44 -5.16 1.06
C GLY A 114 -8.43 -6.10 0.40
N GLY A 115 -8.07 -7.20 1.06
CA GLY A 115 -7.27 -8.25 0.46
C GLY A 115 -7.92 -8.85 -0.80
N VAL A 116 -9.20 -9.20 -0.73
CA VAL A 116 -9.95 -9.76 -1.87
C VAL A 116 -10.06 -8.74 -3.00
N LEU A 117 -10.34 -7.47 -2.69
CA LEU A 117 -10.36 -6.38 -3.66
C LEU A 117 -8.99 -6.15 -4.31
N ALA A 118 -7.90 -6.35 -3.56
CA ALA A 118 -6.54 -6.30 -4.08
C ALA A 118 -6.26 -7.42 -5.10
N VAL A 119 -6.93 -8.57 -4.99
CA VAL A 119 -6.83 -9.64 -5.99
C VAL A 119 -7.43 -9.20 -7.32
N PHE A 120 -8.53 -8.44 -7.36
CA PHE A 120 -9.13 -8.10 -8.67
C PHE A 120 -8.48 -6.90 -9.34
N PHE A 121 -8.12 -5.87 -8.57
CA PHE A 121 -7.73 -4.57 -9.10
C PHE A 121 -6.41 -4.03 -8.51
N GLY A 122 -5.65 -4.90 -7.83
CA GLY A 122 -4.37 -4.56 -7.24
C GLY A 122 -4.47 -3.60 -6.05
N ALA A 123 -3.36 -2.92 -5.74
CA ALA A 123 -3.27 -1.98 -4.63
C ALA A 123 -4.33 -0.85 -4.68
N PHE A 124 -4.82 -0.50 -5.87
CA PHE A 124 -5.78 0.59 -6.06
C PHE A 124 -7.09 0.37 -5.30
N LEU A 125 -7.75 -0.78 -5.50
CA LEU A 125 -9.00 -1.07 -4.78
C LEU A 125 -8.78 -1.75 -3.44
N GLY A 126 -7.64 -2.42 -3.23
CA GLY A 126 -7.31 -3.03 -1.95
C GLY A 126 -7.10 -2.01 -0.82
N LEU A 127 -6.56 -0.83 -1.15
CA LEU A 127 -6.34 0.26 -0.19
C LEU A 127 -7.60 1.06 0.15
N VAL A 128 -8.66 1.00 -0.65
CA VAL A 128 -9.92 1.74 -0.41
C VAL A 128 -10.55 1.37 0.95
N PRO A 129 -10.86 0.10 1.24
CA PRO A 129 -11.41 -0.27 2.54
C PRO A 129 -10.42 -0.04 3.68
N ILE A 130 -9.12 -0.16 3.43
CA ILE A 130 -8.08 0.09 4.44
C ILE A 130 -8.03 1.58 4.81
N ALA A 131 -8.06 2.48 3.82
CA ALA A 131 -8.12 3.91 4.04
C ALA A 131 -9.42 4.30 4.77
N TYR A 132 -10.54 3.63 4.47
CA TYR A 132 -11.79 3.82 5.20
C TYR A 132 -11.67 3.47 6.68
N ILE A 133 -10.98 2.39 7.03
CA ILE A 133 -10.71 2.01 8.43
C ILE A 133 -9.88 3.08 9.17
N THR A 134 -9.01 3.81 8.46
CA THR A 134 -8.23 4.89 9.10
C THR A 134 -9.08 6.08 9.54
N MET A 135 -10.24 6.30 8.89
CA MET A 135 -11.19 7.36 9.25
C MET A 135 -12.08 7.01 10.44
N LYS A 136 -12.23 5.72 10.78
CA LYS A 136 -13.07 5.31 11.91
C LYS A 136 -12.37 5.65 13.24
N GLU A 137 -13.12 6.28 14.15
CA GLU A 137 -12.63 6.64 15.48
C GLU A 137 -12.15 5.42 16.25
N SER A 138 -11.02 5.60 16.93
CA SER A 138 -10.52 4.68 17.94
C SER A 138 -11.41 4.80 19.17
N HIS A 139 -12.10 3.72 19.56
CA HIS A 139 -12.67 3.61 20.90
C HIS A 139 -11.50 3.38 21.87
N VAL A 140 -10.89 4.45 22.35
CA VAL A 140 -10.16 4.44 23.63
C VAL A 140 -11.09 5.09 24.65
#